data_AF-A0A9D9LCZ8-F1
#
_entry.id   AF-A0A9D9LCZ8-F1
#
_cell.length_a   1.000
_cell.length_b   1.000
_cell.length_c   1.000
_cell.angle_alpha   90.00
_cell.angle_beta   90.00
_cell.angle_gamma   90.00
#
_symmetry.space_group_name_H-M   'P 1'
#
loop_
_entity.id
_entity.type
_entity.pdbx_description
1 polymer ?
#
loop_
_entity_poly.entity_id
_entity_poly.type
_entity_poly.pdbx_seq_one_letter_code
_entity_poly.pdbx_strand_id
1 'polypeptide(L)'
;VGYGPMWAQVSMTPFSQYKGWMAEGGIRNALIVSGPAVKRPKGSVNHGLMHVADLMPTLLEIAGATYPKTRGGHEVPALAGKSWGPVLTGRAESPRTEQDYLAWEIFGNRAVRQGDWKLRWQWKPLGKPPLIYKRQFVPPKDMLIGPKP
;
A
#
# COMPACT_ATOMS: atom_id res chain seq x y z
N VAL A 1 -17.16 -2.17 12.85
CA VAL A 1 -16.95 -0.71 12.63
C VAL A 1 -17.76 0.01 13.70
N GLY A 2 -17.13 0.69 14.65
CA GLY A 2 -17.81 1.15 15.87
C GLY A 2 -18.86 2.24 15.67
N TYR A 3 -18.73 3.04 14.61
CA TYR A 3 -19.58 4.20 14.32
C TYR A 3 -20.41 4.03 13.03
N GLY A 4 -20.54 2.79 12.55
CA GLY A 4 -21.38 2.43 11.40
C GLY A 4 -20.69 2.51 10.02
N PRO A 5 -21.23 1.80 9.01
CA PRO A 5 -20.60 1.65 7.69
C PRO A 5 -20.60 2.96 6.87
N MET A 6 -21.63 3.79 7.02
CA MET A 6 -21.75 5.04 6.25
C MET A 6 -20.65 6.03 6.63
N TRP A 7 -20.43 6.26 7.93
CA TRP A 7 -19.36 7.11 8.40
C TRP A 7 -17.97 6.54 8.07
N ALA A 8 -17.79 5.22 8.12
CA ALA A 8 -16.54 4.62 7.69
C ALA A 8 -16.27 4.89 6.20
N GLN A 9 -17.29 4.88 5.36
CA GLN A 9 -17.15 5.20 3.94
C GLN A 9 -16.84 6.68 3.70
N VAL A 10 -17.37 7.59 4.52
CA VAL A 10 -16.98 9.02 4.49
C VAL A 10 -15.48 9.16 4.72
N SER A 11 -14.92 8.50 5.73
CA SER A 11 -13.47 8.52 6.01
C SER A 11 -12.60 7.91 4.91
N MET A 12 -13.19 7.07 4.05
CA MET A 12 -12.48 6.44 2.94
C MET A 12 -12.67 7.19 1.62
N THR A 13 -13.52 8.22 1.56
CA THR A 13 -13.73 9.01 0.34
C THR A 13 -12.39 9.56 -0.16
N PRO A 14 -12.07 9.42 -1.45
CA PRO A 14 -12.93 9.00 -2.57
C PRO A 14 -12.84 7.50 -2.93
N PHE A 15 -12.27 6.67 -2.05
CA PHE A 15 -12.11 5.25 -2.26
C PHE A 15 -13.40 4.47 -1.95
N SER A 16 -13.59 3.36 -2.66
CA SER A 16 -14.74 2.49 -2.43
C SER A 16 -14.56 1.65 -1.16
N GLN A 17 -15.67 1.37 -0.46
CA GLN A 17 -15.75 0.51 0.72
C GLN A 17 -14.84 0.96 1.88
N TYR A 18 -14.56 0.06 2.82
CA TYR A 18 -13.84 0.32 4.07
C TYR A 18 -13.21 -0.98 4.61
N LYS A 19 -12.76 -0.99 5.88
CA LYS A 19 -12.17 -2.16 6.55
C LYS A 19 -12.95 -3.47 6.30
N GLY A 20 -12.21 -4.54 6.01
CA GLY A 20 -12.75 -5.87 5.73
C GLY A 20 -13.00 -6.14 4.24
N TRP A 21 -12.86 -5.12 3.40
CA TRP A 21 -13.02 -5.21 1.95
C TRP A 21 -11.70 -5.07 1.20
N MET A 22 -11.67 -5.55 -0.02
CA MET A 22 -10.48 -5.48 -0.89
C MET A 22 -10.47 -4.28 -1.85
N ALA A 23 -11.42 -3.34 -1.72
CA ALA A 23 -11.32 -2.04 -2.41
C ALA A 23 -10.22 -1.17 -1.82
N GLU A 24 -9.89 -0.05 -2.46
CA GLU A 24 -8.90 0.88 -1.93
C GLU A 24 -9.30 1.43 -0.55
N GLY A 25 -10.59 1.63 -0.23
CA GLY A 25 -10.99 2.06 1.11
C GLY A 25 -10.75 1.03 2.20
N GLY A 26 -10.56 -0.25 1.84
CA GLY A 26 -10.23 -1.29 2.81
C GLY A 26 -8.73 -1.50 3.02
N ILE A 27 -7.88 -1.13 2.06
CA ILE A 27 -6.46 -1.49 2.05
C ILE A 27 -5.49 -0.31 1.87
N ARG A 28 -5.94 0.82 1.34
CA ARG A 28 -5.11 2.03 1.20
C ARG A 28 -5.12 2.78 2.52
N ASN A 29 -3.94 3.03 3.06
CA ASN A 29 -3.75 3.72 4.32
C ASN A 29 -2.87 4.96 4.13
N ALA A 30 -3.04 5.96 5.00
CA ALA A 30 -2.12 7.08 5.07
C ALA A 30 -0.81 6.63 5.75
N LEU A 31 0.33 7.06 5.19
CA LEU A 31 1.66 6.81 5.74
C LEU A 31 2.46 8.12 5.65
N ILE A 32 3.09 8.49 6.77
CA ILE A 32 4.03 9.60 6.84
C ILE A 32 5.39 9.02 7.21
N VAL A 33 6.42 9.35 6.46
CA VAL A 33 7.79 8.94 6.72
C VAL A 33 8.64 10.19 6.92
N SER A 34 9.38 10.24 8.02
CA SER A 34 10.27 11.34 8.39
C SER A 34 11.54 10.78 9.02
N GLY A 35 12.66 11.47 8.82
CA GLY A 35 13.94 11.10 9.39
C GLY A 35 15.11 11.36 8.45
N PRO A 36 16.35 11.11 8.92
CA PRO A 36 17.58 11.46 8.19
C PRO A 36 17.76 10.65 6.90
N ALA A 37 17.14 9.48 6.78
CA ALA A 37 17.16 8.64 5.58
C ALA A 37 16.30 9.21 4.44
N VAL A 38 15.33 10.09 4.74
CA VAL A 38 14.46 10.71 3.74
C VAL A 38 15.17 11.91 3.14
N LYS A 39 15.55 11.80 1.86
CA LYS A 39 16.17 12.89 1.09
C LYS A 39 15.19 13.60 0.15
N ARG A 40 13.95 13.13 0.07
CA ARG A 40 12.87 13.82 -0.65
C ARG A 40 12.58 15.18 0.00
N PRO A 41 12.06 16.17 -0.76
CA PRO A 41 11.64 17.45 -0.20
C PRO A 41 10.64 17.27 0.96
N LYS A 42 10.82 18.04 2.04
CA LYS A 42 9.90 18.04 3.18
C LYS A 42 8.49 18.43 2.71
N GLY A 43 7.47 17.75 3.24
CA GLY A 43 6.08 17.97 2.84
C GLY A 43 5.71 17.46 1.44
N SER A 44 6.64 16.83 0.71
CA SER A 44 6.30 16.23 -0.59
C SER A 44 5.35 15.04 -0.43
N VAL A 45 4.45 14.89 -1.41
CA VAL A 45 3.54 13.76 -1.51
C VAL A 45 4.06 12.80 -2.58
N ASN A 46 4.12 11.52 -2.25
CA ASN A 46 4.46 10.45 -3.18
C ASN A 46 3.24 9.55 -3.40
N HIS A 47 2.99 9.19 -4.66
CA HIS A 47 1.85 8.37 -5.07
C HIS A 47 2.27 6.99 -5.60
N GLY A 48 3.51 6.56 -5.37
CA GLY A 48 4.01 5.24 -5.73
C GLY A 48 3.35 4.11 -4.95
N LEU A 49 3.40 2.92 -5.53
CA LEU A 49 2.78 1.73 -4.95
C LEU A 49 3.69 1.08 -3.90
N MET A 50 3.30 1.21 -2.63
CA MET A 50 3.98 0.60 -1.49
C MET A 50 3.08 -0.42 -0.80
N HIS A 51 3.68 -1.33 -0.03
CA HIS A 51 2.97 -2.31 0.77
C HIS A 51 3.58 -2.41 2.17
N VAL A 52 2.78 -2.78 3.18
CA VAL A 52 3.26 -2.92 4.56
C VAL A 52 4.43 -3.90 4.69
N ALA A 53 4.49 -4.92 3.83
CA ALA A 53 5.58 -5.90 3.79
C ALA A 53 6.95 -5.26 3.48
N ASP A 54 6.97 -4.06 2.87
CA ASP A 54 8.19 -3.34 2.54
C ASP A 54 8.85 -2.66 3.73
N LEU A 55 8.12 -2.48 4.84
CA LEU A 55 8.65 -1.82 6.03
C LEU A 55 9.85 -2.59 6.58
N MET A 56 9.74 -3.92 6.68
CA MET A 56 10.81 -4.76 7.22
C MET A 56 12.13 -4.64 6.44
N PRO A 57 12.19 -4.90 5.12
CA PRO A 57 13.44 -4.72 4.36
C PRO A 57 13.94 -3.27 4.38
N THR A 58 13.05 -2.28 4.42
CA THR A 58 13.45 -0.87 4.50
C THR A 58 14.14 -0.54 5.83
N LEU A 59 13.58 -1.01 6.96
CA LEU A 59 14.16 -0.77 8.28
C LEU A 59 15.49 -1.51 8.46
N LEU A 60 15.60 -2.72 7.91
CA LEU A 60 16.87 -3.47 7.88
C LEU A 60 17.95 -2.72 7.10
N GLU A 61 17.64 -2.23 5.90
CA GLU A 61 18.57 -1.45 5.09
C GLU A 61 19.05 -0.19 5.83
N ILE A 62 18.13 0.55 6.45
CA ILE A 62 18.46 1.76 7.22
C ILE A 62 19.32 1.42 8.44
N ALA A 63 19.05 0.30 9.11
CA ALA A 63 19.80 -0.15 10.28
C ALA A 63 21.15 -0.81 9.95
N GLY A 64 21.43 -1.09 8.67
CA GLY A 64 22.58 -1.92 8.28
C GLY A 64 22.50 -3.35 8.80
N ALA A 65 21.29 -3.86 9.06
CA ALA A 65 21.05 -5.17 9.66
C ALA A 65 20.70 -6.22 8.60
N THR A 66 21.03 -7.48 8.88
CA THR A 66 20.72 -8.61 8.00
C THR A 66 19.50 -9.38 8.48
N TYR A 67 18.62 -9.76 7.55
CA TYR A 67 17.52 -10.67 7.86
C TYR A 67 18.05 -12.09 8.07
N PRO A 68 17.71 -12.78 9.18
CA PRO A 68 18.22 -14.12 9.45
C PRO A 68 17.62 -15.14 8.47
N LYS A 69 18.45 -16.07 7.99
CA LYS A 69 17.98 -17.24 7.21
C LYS A 69 17.35 -18.31 8.10
N THR A 70 17.81 -18.40 9.35
CA THR A 70 17.33 -19.36 10.33
C THR A 70 17.12 -18.69 11.69
N ARG A 71 16.14 -19.18 12.45
CA ARG A 71 15.90 -18.75 13.83
C ARG A 71 15.46 -19.95 14.66
N GLY A 72 16.19 -20.25 15.73
CA GLY A 72 15.92 -21.41 16.58
C GLY A 72 16.01 -22.75 15.85
N GLY A 73 16.93 -22.88 14.89
CA GLY A 73 17.10 -24.11 14.10
C GLY A 73 16.12 -24.28 12.92
N HIS A 74 15.17 -23.37 12.73
CA HIS A 74 14.20 -23.42 11.64
C HIS A 74 14.48 -22.35 10.57
N GLU A 75 14.25 -22.68 9.31
CA GLU A 75 14.30 -21.70 8.21
C GLU A 75 13.20 -20.64 8.37
N VAL A 76 13.56 -19.40 8.08
CA VAL A 76 12.66 -18.25 8.15
C VAL A 76 12.17 -17.92 6.74
N PRO A 77 10.87 -17.61 6.54
CA PRO A 77 10.34 -17.21 5.23
C PRO A 77 11.08 -16.00 4.66
N ALA A 78 11.35 -16.02 3.36
CA ALA A 78 11.94 -14.87 2.68
C ALA A 78 11.06 -13.62 2.82
N LEU A 79 11.70 -12.45 2.88
CA LEU A 79 10.99 -11.18 2.89
C LEU A 79 10.20 -11.01 1.59
N ALA A 80 8.89 -10.81 1.71
CA ALA A 80 8.00 -10.58 0.57
C ALA A 80 8.02 -9.12 0.06
N GLY A 81 8.55 -8.19 0.87
CA GLY A 81 8.61 -6.77 0.54
C GLY A 81 9.88 -6.37 -0.20
N LYS A 82 9.89 -5.13 -0.68
CA LYS A 82 11.05 -4.49 -1.31
C LYS A 82 11.41 -3.23 -0.52
N SER A 83 12.69 -3.00 -0.29
CA SER A 83 13.11 -1.80 0.43
C SER A 83 12.74 -0.50 -0.30
N TRP A 84 12.41 0.54 0.45
CA TRP A 84 12.13 1.88 -0.04
C TRP A 84 13.37 2.74 -0.29
N GLY A 85 14.60 2.23 -0.10
CA GLY A 85 15.84 3.01 -0.27
C GLY A 85 15.87 3.96 -1.48
N PRO A 86 15.58 3.48 -2.71
CA PRO A 86 15.47 4.33 -3.89
C PRO A 86 14.35 5.39 -3.81
N VAL A 87 13.24 5.07 -3.15
CA VAL A 87 12.11 5.99 -2.97
C VAL A 87 12.45 7.09 -1.96
N LEU A 88 13.01 6.72 -0.81
CA LEU A 88 13.42 7.66 0.24
C LEU A 88 14.48 8.65 -0.26
N THR A 89 15.32 8.23 -1.22
CA THR A 89 16.35 9.07 -1.85
C THR A 89 15.88 9.81 -3.10
N GLY A 90 14.61 9.68 -3.50
CA GLY A 90 14.05 10.37 -4.66
C GLY A 90 14.48 9.80 -6.02
N ARG A 91 15.16 8.65 -6.06
CA ARG A 91 15.60 7.99 -7.29
C ARG A 91 14.50 7.18 -7.97
N ALA A 92 13.44 6.84 -7.23
CA ALA A 92 12.26 6.17 -7.73
C ALA A 92 11.01 6.71 -7.03
N GLU A 93 9.85 6.61 -7.69
CA GLU A 93 8.57 6.93 -7.04
C GLU A 93 7.98 5.72 -6.29
N SER A 94 8.34 4.49 -6.68
CA SER A 94 7.80 3.24 -6.15
C SER A 94 8.92 2.21 -6.05
N PRO A 95 8.95 1.32 -5.03
CA PRO A 95 9.85 0.17 -5.01
C PRO A 95 9.41 -0.94 -6.00
N ARG A 96 8.23 -0.78 -6.61
CA ARG A 96 7.60 -1.74 -7.54
C ARG A 96 7.49 -1.18 -8.96
N THR A 97 7.61 -2.08 -9.94
CA THR A 97 7.40 -1.83 -11.36
C THR A 97 6.06 -2.41 -11.84
N GLU A 98 5.75 -2.28 -13.13
CA GLU A 98 4.52 -2.84 -13.73
C GLU A 98 4.51 -4.38 -13.79
N GLN A 99 5.67 -5.01 -13.58
CA GLN A 99 5.82 -6.46 -13.55
C GLN A 99 5.60 -7.05 -12.17
N ASP A 100 5.49 -6.21 -11.13
CA ASP A 100 5.27 -6.66 -9.76
C ASP A 100 3.79 -6.88 -9.46
N TYR A 101 3.54 -7.94 -8.69
CA TYR A 101 2.20 -8.31 -8.24
C TYR A 101 2.08 -8.13 -6.72
N LEU A 102 0.90 -7.69 -6.29
CA LEU A 102 0.48 -7.73 -4.89
C LEU A 102 -0.84 -8.47 -4.81
N ALA A 103 -0.94 -9.37 -3.83
CA ALA A 103 -2.14 -10.15 -3.59
C ALA A 103 -2.62 -9.96 -2.15
N TRP A 104 -3.94 -9.96 -1.99
CA TRP A 104 -4.60 -9.89 -0.70
C TRP A 104 -5.73 -10.90 -0.63
N GLU A 105 -5.90 -11.50 0.53
CA GLU A 105 -7.07 -12.30 0.87
C GLU A 105 -7.48 -11.96 2.30
N ILE A 106 -8.78 -11.72 2.50
CA ILE A 106 -9.38 -11.70 3.84
C ILE A 106 -10.84 -12.08 3.75
N PHE A 107 -11.28 -12.98 4.64
CA PHE A 107 -12.68 -13.39 4.77
C PHE A 107 -13.33 -13.83 3.44
N GLY A 108 -12.57 -14.50 2.57
CA GLY A 108 -13.02 -14.95 1.26
C GLY A 108 -13.01 -13.88 0.16
N ASN A 109 -12.75 -12.61 0.50
CA ASN A 109 -12.49 -11.56 -0.47
C ASN A 109 -11.05 -11.65 -0.95
N ARG A 110 -10.83 -11.46 -2.24
CA ARG A 110 -9.50 -11.57 -2.86
C ARG A 110 -9.22 -10.36 -3.73
N ALA A 111 -7.97 -9.96 -3.83
CA ALA A 111 -7.51 -9.04 -4.84
C ALA A 111 -6.11 -9.39 -5.32
N VAL A 112 -5.86 -9.15 -6.60
CA VAL A 112 -4.53 -9.11 -7.20
C VAL A 112 -4.36 -7.78 -7.91
N ARG A 113 -3.21 -7.15 -7.70
CA ARG A 113 -2.82 -5.92 -8.38
C ARG A 113 -1.52 -6.15 -9.13
N GLN A 114 -1.47 -5.69 -10.37
CA GLN A 114 -0.26 -5.62 -11.19
C GLN A 114 -0.15 -4.20 -11.76
N GLY A 115 0.91 -3.47 -11.42
CA GLY A 115 1.02 -2.05 -11.75
C GLY A 115 -0.21 -1.26 -11.28
N ASP A 116 -0.93 -0.66 -12.22
CA ASP A 116 -2.18 0.06 -11.93
C ASP A 116 -3.45 -0.77 -12.10
N TRP A 117 -3.36 -1.99 -12.63
CA TRP A 117 -4.50 -2.88 -12.77
C TRP A 117 -4.78 -3.64 -11.50
N LYS A 118 -6.04 -3.71 -11.10
CA LYS A 118 -6.48 -4.51 -9.96
C LYS A 118 -7.73 -5.32 -10.29
N LEU A 119 -7.61 -6.63 -10.09
CA LEU A 119 -8.68 -7.62 -10.12
C LEU A 119 -9.15 -7.87 -8.69
N ARG A 120 -10.47 -7.89 -8.47
CA ARG A 120 -11.06 -8.19 -7.17
C ARG A 120 -12.16 -9.24 -7.28
N TRP A 121 -12.21 -10.09 -6.26
CA TRP A 121 -13.28 -11.04 -6.01
C TRP A 121 -13.93 -10.71 -4.67
N GLN A 122 -15.25 -10.54 -4.66
CA GLN A 122 -16.01 -10.31 -3.43
C GLN A 122 -16.85 -11.54 -3.12
N TRP A 123 -16.85 -11.92 -1.85
CA TRP A 123 -17.67 -13.01 -1.34
C TRP A 123 -19.17 -12.69 -1.48
N LYS A 124 -20.00 -13.69 -1.84
CA LYS A 124 -21.46 -13.55 -2.00
C LYS A 124 -22.12 -13.28 -0.65
N PRO A 125 -23.19 -12.46 -0.55
CA PRO A 125 -23.99 -11.86 -1.62
C PRO A 125 -23.52 -10.45 -2.04
N LEU A 126 -22.40 -9.98 -1.52
CA LEU A 126 -22.08 -8.54 -1.48
C LEU A 126 -21.38 -8.02 -2.75
N GLY A 127 -21.14 -8.87 -3.76
CA GLY A 127 -20.63 -8.44 -5.06
C GLY A 127 -20.93 -9.40 -6.22
N LYS A 128 -20.81 -8.89 -7.45
CA LYS A 128 -20.81 -9.66 -8.71
C LYS A 128 -19.37 -9.76 -9.25
N PRO A 129 -18.53 -10.70 -8.76
CA PRO A 129 -17.17 -10.84 -9.24
C PRO A 129 -17.11 -11.45 -10.66
N PRO A 130 -16.03 -11.21 -11.43
CA PRO A 130 -14.87 -10.37 -11.08
C PRO A 130 -15.11 -8.87 -11.30
N LEU A 131 -14.51 -8.04 -10.45
CA LEU A 131 -14.42 -6.58 -10.67
C LEU A 131 -12.99 -6.23 -11.09
N ILE A 132 -12.83 -5.59 -12.25
CA ILE A 132 -11.53 -5.18 -12.80
C ILE A 132 -11.53 -3.66 -12.94
N TYR A 133 -10.47 -3.00 -12.50
CA TYR A 133 -10.28 -1.57 -12.71
C TYR A 133 -8.82 -1.18 -12.81
N LYS A 134 -8.55 -0.12 -13.56
CA LYS A 134 -7.27 0.60 -13.55
C LYS A 134 -7.36 1.68 -12.47
N ARG A 135 -6.55 1.55 -11.41
CA ARG A 135 -6.35 2.45 -10.26
C ARG A 135 -7.53 3.37 -9.90
N GLN A 136 -8.19 3.09 -8.78
CA GLN A 136 -9.49 3.68 -8.43
C GLN A 136 -9.52 5.22 -8.38
N PHE A 137 -8.51 5.87 -7.81
CA PHE A 137 -8.44 7.34 -7.77
C PHE A 137 -7.05 7.86 -7.40
N VAL A 138 -6.59 8.88 -8.13
CA VAL A 138 -5.47 9.76 -7.76
C VAL A 138 -6.02 11.18 -7.83
N PRO A 139 -5.93 11.99 -6.74
CA PRO A 139 -6.38 13.36 -6.79
C PRO A 139 -5.63 14.12 -7.90
N PRO A 140 -6.32 14.89 -8.75
CA PRO A 140 -5.67 15.84 -9.64
C PRO A 140 -4.74 16.79 -8.87
N LYS A 141 -3.65 17.26 -9.49
CA LYS A 141 -2.66 18.13 -8.82
C LYS A 141 -3.27 19.43 -8.30
N ASP A 142 -4.25 19.95 -9.02
CA ASP A 142 -5.06 21.14 -8.70
C ASP A 142 -6.02 20.93 -7.51
N MET A 143 -6.32 19.67 -7.15
CA MET A 143 -7.08 19.32 -5.94
C MET A 143 -6.19 19.17 -4.69
N LEU A 144 -4.87 19.16 -4.85
CA LEU A 144 -3.94 19.08 -3.73
C LEU A 144 -3.67 20.50 -3.23
N ILE A 145 -4.02 20.78 -1.98
CA ILE A 145 -3.58 22.01 -1.31
C ILE A 145 -2.06 21.94 -1.24
N GLY A 146 -1.38 22.84 -1.94
CA GLY A 146 0.08 22.99 -1.84
C GLY A 146 0.48 23.21 -0.38
N PRO A 147 1.73 22.90 0.00
CA PRO A 147 2.18 23.19 1.35
C PRO A 147 1.88 24.66 1.66
N LYS A 148 1.06 24.91 2.69
CA LYS A 148 0.87 26.27 3.21
C LYS A 148 2.24 26.78 3.67
N PRO A 149 2.57 28.06 3.41
CA PRO A 149 3.83 28.65 3.82
C PRO A 149 4.08 28.48 5.33
#